data_AF-A0A534X167-F1
#
_entry.id   AF-A0A534X167-F1
#
_cell.length_a   1.000
_cell.length_b   1.000
_cell.length_c   1.000
_cell.angle_alpha   90.00
_cell.angle_beta   90.00
_cell.angle_gamma   90.00
#
_symmetry.space_group_name_H-M   'P 1'
#
loop_
_entity.id
_entity.type
_entity.pdbx_description
1 polymer ?
#
loop_
_entity_poly.entity_id
_entity_poly.type
_entity_poly.pdbx_seq_one_letter_code
_entity_poly.pdbx_strand_id
1 'polypeptide(L)'
;MTARGTVLLVGLLGVLAAYLWVVELGPLRAAPPAAREAAPLLPVPPAAVARVELAEGVRRTTALRAEHGWTDAAGRAWPDGAVTDLIAALGGLRPLTTVDADPATPGDYGLGPGARRLELAGADGRPFLALELGERNPAWTGLYARRAGEPAVLLVGAVLGWELEKLRRAAPAPDP
;
A
#
# COMPACT_ATOMS: atom_id res chain seq x y z
N MET A 1 46.54 -25.27 17.94
CA MET A 1 45.62 -25.06 16.80
C MET A 1 46.35 -25.38 15.52
N THR A 2 45.89 -26.37 14.76
CA THR A 2 46.61 -26.85 13.57
C THR A 2 46.41 -25.87 12.42
N ALA A 3 47.49 -25.42 11.77
CA ALA A 3 47.45 -24.49 10.64
C ALA A 3 46.46 -24.93 9.54
N ARG A 4 46.21 -26.25 9.43
CA ARG A 4 45.21 -26.86 8.54
C ARG A 4 43.77 -26.48 8.89
N GLY A 5 43.42 -26.40 10.17
CA GLY A 5 42.09 -25.99 10.61
C GLY A 5 41.82 -24.52 10.34
N THR A 6 42.84 -23.66 10.49
CA THR A 6 42.74 -22.24 10.18
C THR A 6 42.53 -22.00 8.68
N VAL A 7 43.23 -22.74 7.82
CA VAL A 7 43.06 -22.65 6.35
C VAL A 7 41.66 -23.08 5.91
N LEU A 8 41.12 -24.16 6.48
CA LEU A 8 39.75 -24.60 6.22
C LEU A 8 38.71 -23.57 6.65
N LEU A 9 38.88 -22.96 7.82
CA LEU A 9 37.98 -21.94 8.33
C LEU A 9 37.99 -20.68 7.45
N VAL A 10 39.17 -20.23 7.04
CA VAL A 10 39.30 -19.06 6.15
C VAL A 10 38.66 -19.33 4.79
N GLY A 11 38.83 -20.54 4.24
CA GLY A 11 38.16 -20.95 3.01
C GLY A 11 36.63 -20.92 3.14
N LEU A 12 36.09 -21.47 4.23
CA LEU A 12 34.64 -21.47 4.49
C LEU A 12 34.09 -20.05 4.65
N LEU A 13 34.79 -19.19 5.38
CA LEU A 13 34.40 -17.78 5.54
C LEU A 13 34.46 -17.01 4.21
N GLY A 14 35.43 -17.30 3.36
CA GLY A 14 35.52 -16.73 2.01
C GLY A 14 34.34 -17.13 1.13
N VAL A 15 33.95 -18.42 1.15
CA VAL A 15 32.78 -18.92 0.42
C VAL A 15 31.48 -18.31 0.97
N LEU A 16 31.34 -18.23 2.30
CA LEU A 16 30.19 -17.61 2.93
C LEU A 16 30.10 -16.11 2.60
N ALA A 17 31.22 -15.39 2.66
CA ALA A 17 31.26 -13.98 2.30
C ALA A 17 30.92 -13.76 0.81
N ALA A 18 31.41 -14.62 -0.09
CA ALA A 18 31.04 -14.57 -1.50
C ALA A 18 29.55 -14.88 -1.72
N TYR A 19 29.01 -15.86 -1.00
CA TYR A 19 27.58 -16.19 -1.02
C TYR A 19 26.73 -15.01 -0.53
N LEU A 20 27.05 -14.44 0.64
CA LEU A 20 26.37 -13.26 1.18
C LEU A 20 26.49 -12.06 0.23
N TRP A 21 27.65 -11.89 -0.41
CA TRP A 21 27.84 -10.83 -1.40
C TRP A 21 26.92 -11.01 -2.61
N VAL A 22 26.79 -12.22 -3.14
CA VAL A 22 25.98 -12.50 -4.34
C VAL A 22 24.49 -12.51 -4.03
N VAL A 23 24.09 -13.10 -2.90
CA VAL A 23 22.68 -13.38 -2.58
C VAL A 23 22.05 -12.27 -1.73
N GLU A 24 22.76 -11.66 -0.79
CA GLU A 24 22.20 -10.62 0.08
C GLU A 24 22.60 -9.20 -0.36
N LEU A 25 23.85 -8.99 -0.78
CA LEU A 25 24.33 -7.67 -1.25
C LEU A 25 24.15 -7.46 -2.76
N GLY A 26 24.01 -8.54 -3.54
CA GLY A 26 23.73 -8.49 -4.98
C GLY A 26 22.40 -7.80 -5.30
N PRO A 27 21.29 -8.16 -4.62
CA PRO A 27 20.01 -7.46 -4.76
C PRO A 27 20.04 -5.99 -4.32
N LEU A 28 20.96 -5.59 -3.44
CA LEU A 28 21.11 -4.20 -3.00
C LEU A 28 21.85 -3.32 -4.05
N ARG A 29 22.66 -3.93 -4.93
CA ARG A 29 23.44 -3.23 -5.96
C ARG A 29 22.88 -3.37 -7.37
N ALA A 30 22.23 -4.48 -7.65
CA ALA A 30 21.40 -4.63 -8.84
C ALA A 30 20.09 -3.88 -8.60
N ALA A 31 20.14 -2.54 -8.66
CA ALA A 31 18.96 -1.80 -9.05
C ALA A 31 18.53 -2.44 -10.40
N PRO A 32 17.37 -3.12 -10.48
CA PRO A 32 16.93 -3.71 -11.73
C PRO A 32 16.97 -2.62 -12.81
N PRO A 33 17.41 -2.92 -14.05
CA PRO A 33 17.52 -1.92 -15.12
C PRO A 33 16.17 -1.25 -15.28
N ALA A 34 16.04 -0.03 -14.72
CA ALA A 34 14.80 0.69 -14.44
C ALA A 34 13.57 -0.13 -14.85
N ALA A 35 13.22 -1.14 -14.03
CA ALA A 35 11.96 -1.85 -14.22
C ALA A 35 10.91 -0.74 -14.25
N ARG A 36 10.38 -0.42 -15.44
CA ARG A 36 9.59 0.80 -15.72
C ARG A 36 8.82 1.13 -14.46
N GLU A 37 9.30 2.13 -13.72
CA GLU A 37 8.89 2.34 -12.34
C GLU A 37 7.37 2.45 -12.39
N ALA A 38 6.68 1.44 -11.84
CA ALA A 38 5.26 1.29 -12.09
C ALA A 38 4.59 2.61 -11.72
N ALA A 39 3.70 3.11 -12.59
CA ALA A 39 3.14 4.43 -12.39
C ALA A 39 2.49 4.53 -11.00
N PRO A 40 2.57 5.70 -10.32
CA PRO A 40 1.86 5.93 -9.07
C PRO A 40 0.41 5.48 -9.15
N LEU A 41 -0.10 4.92 -8.06
CA LEU A 41 -1.53 4.67 -7.97
C LEU A 41 -2.29 5.99 -7.93
N LEU A 42 -1.80 6.99 -7.21
CA LEU A 42 -2.38 8.35 -7.20
C LEU A 42 -1.72 9.23 -8.28
N PRO A 43 -2.45 9.59 -9.36
CA PRO A 43 -1.87 10.35 -10.48
C PRO A 43 -1.66 11.85 -10.17
N VAL A 44 -2.09 12.32 -9.01
CA VAL A 44 -2.06 13.73 -8.60
C VAL A 44 -1.21 13.94 -7.34
N PRO A 45 -0.73 15.17 -7.08
CA PRO A 45 -0.09 15.49 -5.82
C PRO A 45 -1.02 15.26 -4.63
N PRO A 46 -0.51 14.73 -3.49
CA PRO A 46 -1.25 14.58 -2.23
C PRO A 46 -2.08 15.81 -1.82
N ALA A 47 -1.54 17.01 -2.04
CA ALA A 47 -2.19 18.26 -1.67
C ALA A 47 -3.47 18.58 -2.47
N ALA A 48 -3.66 17.96 -3.64
CA ALA A 48 -4.85 18.15 -4.47
C ALA A 48 -6.08 17.41 -3.93
N VAL A 49 -5.87 16.40 -3.07
CA VAL A 49 -6.93 15.58 -2.49
C VAL A 49 -7.71 16.41 -1.47
N ALA A 50 -9.03 16.46 -1.64
CA ALA A 50 -9.94 17.17 -0.75
C ALA A 50 -11.00 16.27 -0.11
N ARG A 51 -11.19 15.06 -0.64
CA ARG A 51 -12.09 14.06 -0.06
C ARG A 51 -11.44 12.69 -0.09
N VAL A 52 -11.57 11.96 1.01
CA VAL A 52 -11.21 10.55 1.14
C VAL A 52 -12.44 9.81 1.66
N GLU A 53 -12.85 8.75 0.97
CA GLU A 53 -13.91 7.86 1.41
C GLU A 53 -13.38 6.44 1.50
N LEU A 54 -13.62 5.79 2.64
CA LEU A 54 -13.35 4.39 2.87
C LEU A 54 -14.67 3.67 3.19
N ALA A 55 -15.02 2.70 2.37
CA ALA A 55 -16.19 1.85 2.56
C ALA A 55 -15.74 0.42 2.90
N GLU A 56 -16.21 -0.10 4.03
CA GLU A 56 -15.92 -1.45 4.54
C GLU A 56 -17.23 -2.11 4.98
N GLY A 57 -17.84 -2.90 4.09
CA GLY A 57 -19.16 -3.46 4.31
C GLY A 57 -20.22 -2.37 4.51
N VAL A 58 -20.83 -2.32 5.70
CA VAL A 58 -21.85 -1.32 6.05
C VAL A 58 -21.23 -0.01 6.58
N ARG A 59 -19.97 -0.04 6.99
CA ARG A 59 -19.29 1.13 7.53
C ARG A 59 -18.76 1.98 6.38
N ARG A 60 -19.09 3.27 6.41
CA ARG A 60 -18.49 4.28 5.53
C ARG A 60 -17.87 5.37 6.37
N THR A 61 -16.61 5.65 6.10
CA THR A 61 -15.85 6.71 6.75
C THR A 61 -15.46 7.72 5.70
N THR A 62 -15.77 8.99 5.94
CA THR A 62 -15.51 10.07 5.00
C THR A 62 -14.68 11.13 5.70
N ALA A 63 -13.63 11.59 5.02
CA ALA A 63 -12.82 12.72 5.43
C ALA A 63 -12.88 13.80 4.34
N LEU A 64 -13.23 15.01 4.73
CA LEU A 64 -13.34 16.21 3.90
C LEU A 64 -12.32 17.22 4.36
N ARG A 65 -11.63 17.85 3.41
CA ARG A 65 -10.63 18.88 3.70
C ARG A 65 -11.35 20.16 4.14
N ALA A 66 -10.97 20.64 5.32
CA ALA A 66 -11.44 21.89 5.89
C ALA A 66 -10.29 22.91 5.97
N GLU A 67 -10.58 24.13 6.44
CA GLU A 67 -9.55 25.17 6.62
C GLU A 67 -8.44 24.75 7.59
N HIS A 68 -8.80 24.06 8.67
CA HIS A 68 -7.91 23.69 9.76
C HIS A 68 -7.74 22.16 9.89
N GLY A 69 -7.61 21.46 8.76
CA GLY A 69 -7.35 20.01 8.73
C GLY A 69 -8.43 19.23 8.02
N TRP A 70 -8.85 18.11 8.62
CA TRP A 70 -9.86 17.20 8.05
C TRP A 70 -11.07 17.10 8.97
N THR A 71 -12.25 17.06 8.38
CA THR A 71 -13.52 16.81 9.09
C THR A 71 -14.23 15.60 8.50
N ASP A 72 -15.12 14.98 9.25
CA ASP A 72 -16.04 14.00 8.67
C ASP A 72 -17.23 14.68 7.96
N ALA A 73 -18.16 13.87 7.45
CA ALA A 73 -19.36 14.36 6.78
C ALA A 73 -20.32 15.15 7.71
N ALA A 74 -20.18 14.99 9.04
CA ALA A 74 -20.95 15.72 10.05
C ALA A 74 -20.20 16.98 10.55
N GLY A 75 -19.02 17.28 10.00
CA GLY A 75 -18.21 18.43 10.40
C GLY A 75 -17.36 18.21 11.66
N ARG A 76 -17.29 16.98 12.20
CA ARG A 76 -16.41 16.67 13.33
C ARG A 76 -14.98 16.61 12.87
N ALA A 77 -14.09 17.29 13.58
CA ALA A 77 -12.67 17.26 13.28
C ALA A 77 -12.10 15.85 13.46
N TRP A 78 -11.24 15.44 12.54
CA TRP A 78 -10.46 14.22 12.67
C TRP A 78 -9.40 14.41 13.76
N PRO A 79 -9.42 13.60 14.83
CA PRO A 79 -8.29 13.52 15.73
C PRO A 79 -7.15 12.86 14.96
N ASP A 80 -5.96 13.47 14.99
CA ASP A 80 -4.73 12.96 14.40
C ASP A 80 -4.54 13.18 12.88
N GLY A 81 -3.27 13.21 12.46
CA GLY A 81 -2.84 13.35 11.06
C GLY A 81 -3.11 12.12 10.19
N ALA A 82 -3.96 11.17 10.63
CA ALA A 82 -4.17 9.87 9.98
C ALA A 82 -4.61 10.00 8.51
N VAL A 83 -5.49 10.97 8.20
CA VAL A 83 -5.92 11.22 6.82
C VAL A 83 -4.75 11.71 5.97
N THR A 84 -3.95 12.64 6.50
CA THR A 84 -2.78 13.18 5.80
C THR A 84 -1.72 12.12 5.55
N ASP A 85 -1.45 11.27 6.54
CA ASP A 85 -0.47 10.18 6.43
C ASP A 85 -0.89 9.13 5.40
N LEU A 86 -2.19 8.77 5.35
CA LEU A 86 -2.74 7.89 4.32
C LEU A 86 -2.54 8.48 2.92
N ILE A 87 -2.87 9.76 2.71
CA ILE A 87 -2.72 10.41 1.40
C ILE A 87 -1.23 10.50 1.02
N ALA A 88 -0.35 10.79 1.98
CA ALA A 88 1.10 10.79 1.75
C ALA A 88 1.60 9.40 1.32
N ALA A 89 1.16 8.34 2.01
CA ALA A 89 1.49 6.97 1.65
C ALA A 89 0.99 6.60 0.25
N LEU A 90 -0.24 6.99 -0.11
CA LEU A 90 -0.81 6.78 -1.45
C LEU A 90 -0.08 7.54 -2.57
N GLY A 91 0.44 8.74 -2.28
CA GLY A 91 1.28 9.49 -3.24
C GLY A 91 2.59 8.78 -3.58
N GLY A 92 3.16 8.06 -2.62
CA GLY A 92 4.33 7.20 -2.82
C GLY A 92 4.00 5.81 -3.36
N LEU A 93 2.76 5.35 -3.20
CA LEU A 93 2.39 3.96 -3.46
C LEU A 93 2.49 3.58 -4.94
N ARG A 94 3.37 2.62 -5.23
CA ARG A 94 3.48 1.94 -6.52
C ARG A 94 3.03 0.49 -6.37
N PRO A 95 2.41 -0.12 -7.39
CA PRO A 95 2.23 -1.56 -7.44
C PRO A 95 3.60 -2.25 -7.35
N LEU A 96 3.73 -3.23 -6.45
CA LEU A 96 4.93 -4.07 -6.35
C LEU A 96 5.01 -5.01 -7.54
N THR A 97 3.86 -5.59 -7.93
CA THR A 97 3.72 -6.41 -9.12
C THR A 97 2.24 -6.49 -9.53
N THR A 98 2.00 -6.87 -10.78
CA THR A 98 0.68 -7.38 -11.19
C THR A 98 0.65 -8.87 -10.87
N VAL A 99 -0.31 -9.30 -10.07
CA VAL A 99 -0.46 -10.69 -9.62
C VAL A 99 -1.21 -11.51 -10.66
N ASP A 100 -2.30 -10.95 -11.16
CA ASP A 100 -3.12 -11.53 -12.22
C ASP A 100 -3.70 -10.37 -13.03
N ALA A 101 -3.52 -10.39 -14.35
CA ALA A 101 -3.98 -9.31 -15.23
C ALA A 101 -5.48 -9.42 -15.54
N ASP A 102 -6.05 -10.62 -15.49
CA ASP A 102 -7.45 -10.89 -15.82
C ASP A 102 -7.95 -12.11 -15.01
N PRO A 103 -8.22 -11.91 -13.70
CA PRO A 103 -8.61 -13.00 -12.81
C PRO A 103 -10.00 -13.53 -13.16
N ALA A 104 -10.11 -14.83 -13.38
CA ALA A 104 -11.40 -15.50 -13.53
C ALA A 104 -12.27 -15.36 -12.25
N THR A 105 -11.63 -15.38 -11.08
CA THR A 105 -12.29 -15.27 -9.77
C THR A 105 -11.61 -14.19 -8.91
N PRO A 106 -11.99 -12.90 -9.05
CA PRO A 106 -11.42 -11.82 -8.23
C PRO A 106 -11.63 -12.03 -6.71
N GLY A 107 -12.68 -12.78 -6.34
CA GLY A 107 -13.00 -13.10 -4.95
C GLY A 107 -11.90 -13.88 -4.22
N ASP A 108 -11.07 -14.64 -4.92
CA ASP A 108 -9.95 -15.39 -4.32
C ASP A 108 -8.89 -14.46 -3.71
N TYR A 109 -8.86 -13.20 -4.15
CA TYR A 109 -7.99 -12.14 -3.63
C TYR A 109 -8.70 -11.23 -2.60
N GLY A 110 -9.96 -11.53 -2.26
CA GLY A 110 -10.82 -10.64 -1.46
C GLY A 110 -11.36 -9.43 -2.22
N LEU A 111 -11.36 -9.46 -3.57
CA LEU A 111 -11.83 -8.37 -4.42
C LEU A 111 -13.28 -8.59 -4.88
N GLY A 112 -13.96 -7.55 -5.37
CA GLY A 112 -15.34 -7.62 -5.85
C GLY A 112 -16.40 -7.04 -4.89
N PRO A 113 -17.61 -7.63 -4.80
CA PRO A 113 -18.74 -7.02 -4.09
C PRO A 113 -18.50 -6.73 -2.60
N GLY A 114 -17.73 -7.59 -1.91
CA GLY A 114 -17.40 -7.46 -0.49
C GLY A 114 -16.07 -6.75 -0.20
N ALA A 115 -15.37 -6.30 -1.23
CA ALA A 115 -14.07 -5.65 -1.07
C ALA A 115 -14.22 -4.31 -0.35
N ARG A 116 -13.16 -3.92 0.36
CA ARG A 116 -13.07 -2.56 0.90
C ARG A 116 -12.81 -1.60 -0.25
N ARG A 117 -13.50 -0.47 -0.29
CA ARG A 117 -13.35 0.53 -1.35
C ARG A 117 -12.79 1.81 -0.80
N LEU A 118 -11.70 2.27 -1.41
CA LEU A 118 -11.05 3.53 -1.09
C LEU A 118 -11.18 4.46 -2.29
N GLU A 119 -11.76 5.64 -2.06
CA GLU A 119 -11.94 6.67 -3.09
C GLU A 119 -11.33 7.98 -2.63
N LEU A 120 -10.55 8.62 -3.52
CA LEU A 120 -9.96 9.94 -3.32
C LEU A 120 -10.47 10.87 -4.41
N ALA A 121 -10.89 12.07 -4.02
CA ALA A 121 -11.41 13.07 -4.95
C ALA A 121 -10.89 14.48 -4.64
N GLY A 122 -10.94 15.34 -5.65
CA GLY A 122 -10.65 16.78 -5.53
C GLY A 122 -11.80 17.56 -4.90
N ALA A 123 -11.57 18.85 -4.65
CA ALA A 123 -12.58 19.74 -4.06
C ALA A 123 -13.80 19.94 -4.96
N ASP A 124 -13.63 19.73 -6.26
CA ASP A 124 -14.68 19.72 -7.28
C ASP A 124 -15.43 18.39 -7.40
N GLY A 125 -15.09 17.41 -6.55
CA GLY A 125 -15.69 16.07 -6.56
C GLY A 125 -15.15 15.13 -7.64
N ARG A 126 -14.18 15.57 -8.47
CA ARG A 126 -13.59 14.69 -9.49
C ARG A 126 -12.79 13.55 -8.82
N PRO A 127 -13.05 12.28 -9.17
CA PRO A 127 -12.31 11.16 -8.62
C PRO A 127 -10.88 11.14 -9.18
N PHE A 128 -9.89 11.03 -8.30
CA PHE A 128 -8.48 10.87 -8.66
C PHE A 128 -8.02 9.42 -8.56
N LEU A 129 -8.59 8.67 -7.62
CA LEU A 129 -8.25 7.28 -7.36
C LEU A 129 -9.45 6.56 -6.76
N ALA A 130 -9.78 5.40 -7.31
CA ALA A 130 -10.74 4.47 -6.75
C ALA A 130 -10.11 3.08 -6.74
N LEU A 131 -9.96 2.50 -5.56
CA LEU A 131 -9.34 1.20 -5.33
C LEU A 131 -10.30 0.27 -4.61
N GLU A 132 -10.43 -0.95 -5.12
CA GLU A 132 -10.85 -2.09 -4.34
C GLU A 132 -9.64 -2.70 -3.64
N LEU A 133 -9.79 -3.03 -2.37
CA LEU A 133 -8.75 -3.52 -1.50
C LEU A 133 -9.20 -4.86 -0.92
N GLY A 134 -8.42 -5.89 -1.25
CA GLY A 134 -8.66 -7.25 -0.85
C GLY A 134 -7.86 -7.66 0.39
N GLU A 135 -7.55 -8.95 0.43
CA GLU A 135 -6.82 -9.58 1.53
C GLU A 135 -5.32 -9.30 1.47
N ARG A 136 -4.65 -9.58 2.60
CA ARG A 136 -3.18 -9.63 2.61
C ARG A 136 -2.70 -10.85 1.84
N ASN A 137 -1.56 -10.72 1.15
CA ASN A 137 -0.94 -11.88 0.55
C ASN A 137 -0.44 -12.85 1.65
N PRO A 138 -0.32 -14.15 1.37
CA PRO A 138 0.12 -15.14 2.37
C PRO A 138 1.48 -14.87 3.01
N ALA A 139 2.36 -14.13 2.32
CA ALA A 139 3.67 -13.73 2.84
C ALA A 139 3.62 -12.45 3.70
N TRP A 140 2.45 -11.84 3.89
CA TRP A 140 2.24 -10.62 4.67
C TRP A 140 3.03 -9.39 4.23
N THR A 141 3.54 -9.40 2.99
CA THR A 141 4.34 -8.30 2.43
C THR A 141 3.47 -7.21 1.79
N GLY A 142 2.20 -7.50 1.52
CA GLY A 142 1.28 -6.59 0.86
C GLY A 142 -0.18 -6.98 0.98
N LEU A 143 -1.02 -6.20 0.32
CA LEU A 143 -2.44 -6.49 0.11
C LEU A 143 -2.74 -6.49 -1.38
N TYR A 144 -3.73 -7.29 -1.76
CA TYR A 144 -4.28 -7.26 -3.10
C TYR A 144 -5.10 -5.99 -3.28
N ALA A 145 -4.93 -5.33 -4.43
CA ALA A 145 -5.66 -4.14 -4.80
C ALA A 145 -6.06 -4.20 -6.28
N ARG A 146 -7.14 -3.53 -6.63
CA ARG A 146 -7.60 -3.40 -8.01
C ARG A 146 -8.14 -1.99 -8.22
N ARG A 147 -7.78 -1.35 -9.33
CA ARG A 147 -8.39 -0.07 -9.71
C ARG A 147 -9.85 -0.31 -10.10
N ALA A 148 -10.74 0.58 -9.66
CA ALA A 148 -12.15 0.45 -10.00
C ALA A 148 -12.32 0.50 -11.54
N GLY A 149 -12.99 -0.51 -12.09
CA GLY A 149 -13.20 -0.65 -13.53
C GLY A 149 -12.05 -1.33 -14.30
N GLU A 150 -10.94 -1.66 -13.66
CA GLU A 150 -9.85 -2.44 -14.26
C GLU A 150 -9.89 -3.91 -13.77
N PRO A 151 -9.57 -4.90 -14.62
CA PRO A 151 -9.57 -6.31 -14.20
C PRO A 151 -8.33 -6.67 -13.37
N ALA A 152 -7.20 -6.00 -13.60
CA ALA A 152 -5.89 -6.39 -13.07
C ALA A 152 -5.81 -6.34 -11.53
N VAL A 153 -5.36 -7.44 -10.94
CA VAL A 153 -5.02 -7.58 -9.54
C VAL A 153 -3.56 -7.16 -9.33
N LEU A 154 -3.38 -6.17 -8.49
CA LEU A 154 -2.10 -5.61 -8.12
C LEU A 154 -1.74 -6.04 -6.70
N LEU A 155 -0.46 -6.29 -6.45
CA LEU A 155 0.05 -6.38 -5.08
C LEU A 155 0.61 -5.01 -4.69
N VAL A 156 0.12 -4.43 -3.60
CA VAL A 156 0.62 -3.17 -3.05
C VAL A 156 1.19 -3.37 -1.65
N GLY A 157 2.16 -2.56 -1.27
CA GLY A 157 2.90 -2.75 -0.02
C GLY A 157 2.02 -2.70 1.23
N ALA A 158 2.41 -3.45 2.26
CA ALA A 158 1.66 -3.60 3.51
C ALA A 158 1.43 -2.29 4.28
N VAL A 159 2.25 -1.25 4.02
CA VAL A 159 2.11 0.10 4.59
C VAL A 159 0.70 0.65 4.38
N LEU A 160 0.10 0.44 3.20
CA LEU A 160 -1.27 0.91 2.94
C LEU A 160 -2.28 0.26 3.92
N GLY A 161 -2.13 -1.03 4.20
CA GLY A 161 -2.98 -1.72 5.18
C GLY A 161 -2.85 -1.17 6.60
N TRP A 162 -1.66 -0.69 6.98
CA TRP A 162 -1.43 -0.03 8.27
C TRP A 162 -2.10 1.35 8.32
N GLU A 163 -1.94 2.16 7.28
CA GLU A 163 -2.56 3.49 7.21
C GLU A 163 -4.08 3.44 7.20
N LEU A 164 -4.67 2.44 6.54
CA LEU A 164 -6.12 2.22 6.58
C LEU A 164 -6.63 1.86 7.97
N GLU A 165 -5.89 0.99 8.69
CA GLU A 165 -6.24 0.64 10.06
C GLU A 165 -6.08 1.86 11.00
N LYS A 166 -5.04 2.67 10.79
CA LYS A 166 -4.84 3.93 11.51
C LYS A 166 -6.00 4.90 11.26
N LEU A 167 -6.39 5.10 9.99
CA LEU A 167 -7.55 5.90 9.59
C LEU A 167 -8.83 5.38 10.30
N ARG A 168 -9.07 4.07 10.27
CA ARG A 168 -10.26 3.47 10.88
C ARG A 168 -10.33 3.70 12.39
N ARG A 169 -9.18 3.63 13.09
CA ARG A 169 -9.11 3.89 14.53
C ARG A 169 -9.29 5.36 14.90
N ALA A 170 -8.80 6.26 14.05
CA ALA A 170 -8.91 7.70 14.23
C ALA A 170 -10.27 8.26 13.79
N ALA A 171 -11.08 7.48 13.07
CA ALA A 171 -12.37 7.92 12.58
C ALA A 171 -13.26 8.41 13.74
N PRO A 172 -13.82 9.64 13.65
CA PRO A 172 -14.82 10.11 14.60
C PRO A 172 -15.96 9.09 14.72
N ALA A 173 -16.39 8.80 15.95
CA ALA A 173 -17.47 7.83 16.17
C ALA A 173 -18.75 8.27 15.42
N PRO A 174 -19.47 7.35 14.76
CA PRO A 174 -20.81 7.65 14.28
C PRO A 174 -21.71 7.97 15.47
N ASP A 175 -22.65 8.90 15.30
CA ASP A 175 -23.64 9.21 16.34
C ASP A 175 -24.38 7.93 16.78
N PRO A 176 -24.64 7.75 18.09
CA PRO A 176 -25.43 6.64 18.61
C PRO A 176 -26.90 6.70 18.19
#